data_AF-A0A9R0K2Z9-F1
#
_entry.id   AF-A0A9R0K2Z9-F1
#
_cell.length_a   1.000
_cell.length_b   1.000
_cell.length_c   1.000
_cell.angle_alpha   90.00
_cell.angle_beta   90.00
_cell.angle_gamma   90.00
#
_symmetry.space_group_name_H-M   'P 1'
#
loop_
_entity.id
_entity.type
_entity.pdbx_description
1 polymer ?
#
loop_
_entity_poly.entity_id
_entity_poly.type
_entity_poly.pdbx_seq_one_letter_code
_entity_poly.pdbx_strand_id
1 'polypeptide(L)'
;MGNALRFLYKNCIHPTTTDSQSYGPHGVSAQNAGVSALAKDLLHFEATSQVPEGLTKHVVSSKKAQANWYRKILQAWKEAKPPPKTPEETSRLIIATLKNHQKADVEGLLAFYGLPLPHSLVELSTGVPSAHPDGVKYELHTLPVDAKAVADGDTITVYVSTADPRESSSVPKEVHTAAIQRSKARAERDYPKADALHKKIIDQNYRVIPIQNDEVLAKKYRIRLRGIDAPESAMPFGKQAKEELTNLVQGKSLRVLVYGEDRYSRYVGDIYCNGIFAQEVMLKKGLAWHYAAYDRRAELANWEKEARAKRVGLWASKNAEEPWEWRKNKREGR
;
A
#
# COMPACT_ATOMS: atom_id res chain seq x y z
N MET A 1 6.68 -44.22 25.70
CA MET A 1 7.09 -43.30 24.62
C MET A 1 5.85 -42.50 24.22
N GLY A 2 5.47 -41.40 24.89
CA GLY A 2 6.21 -40.13 25.04
C GLY A 2 5.72 -39.14 23.96
N ASN A 3 4.47 -38.67 24.08
CA ASN A 3 4.09 -37.28 24.46
C ASN A 3 4.51 -36.17 23.48
N ALA A 4 3.53 -35.61 22.73
CA ALA A 4 3.43 -34.17 22.41
C ALA A 4 2.13 -33.87 21.63
N LEU A 5 0.96 -33.91 22.28
CA LEU A 5 -0.29 -33.34 21.75
C LEU A 5 -1.23 -33.01 22.92
N ARG A 6 -0.81 -32.03 23.72
CA ARG A 6 -1.64 -31.41 24.76
C ARG A 6 -1.05 -30.06 25.14
N PHE A 7 -1.48 -29.01 24.46
CA PHE A 7 -1.46 -27.57 24.81
C PHE A 7 -1.94 -26.92 23.50
N LEU A 8 -3.20 -26.52 23.33
CA LEU A 8 -3.89 -25.48 24.09
C LEU A 8 -5.42 -25.71 24.07
N TYR A 9 -5.99 -25.70 25.27
CA TYR A 9 -7.32 -25.23 25.66
C TYR A 9 -8.59 -25.79 25.00
N LYS A 10 -9.23 -26.67 25.78
CA LYS A 10 -10.69 -26.88 25.83
C LYS A 10 -11.16 -26.37 27.20
N ASN A 11 -12.35 -25.74 27.25
CA ASN A 11 -13.18 -25.31 28.40
C ASN A 11 -13.35 -23.77 28.45
N CYS A 12 -14.54 -23.15 28.42
CA CYS A 12 -15.92 -23.64 28.54
C CYS A 12 -16.89 -22.74 27.75
N ILE A 13 -17.98 -23.36 27.30
CA ILE A 13 -19.22 -22.75 26.79
C ILE A 13 -20.16 -22.52 27.98
N HIS A 14 -20.94 -21.42 27.99
CA HIS A 14 -22.42 -21.39 28.12
C HIS A 14 -22.99 -19.94 28.11
N PRO A 15 -24.31 -19.75 27.84
CA PRO A 15 -24.79 -18.85 26.78
C PRO A 15 -25.54 -17.61 27.29
N THR A 16 -25.65 -16.57 26.45
CA THR A 16 -26.80 -15.67 26.45
C THR A 16 -26.98 -14.93 25.12
N THR A 17 -28.25 -14.69 24.82
CA THR A 17 -28.98 -14.34 23.60
C THR A 17 -28.60 -12.99 22.93
N THR A 18 -28.70 -12.97 21.59
CA THR A 18 -29.03 -11.84 20.67
C THR A 18 -28.25 -10.52 20.79
N ASP A 19 -27.33 -10.23 19.84
CA ASP A 19 -27.64 -9.51 18.59
C ASP A 19 -26.41 -9.29 17.69
N SER A 20 -26.67 -9.31 16.38
CA SER A 20 -25.84 -8.96 15.20
C SER A 20 -24.53 -8.17 15.40
N GLN A 21 -23.37 -8.80 15.13
CA GLN A 21 -22.31 -8.34 14.19
C GLN A 21 -21.07 -9.26 14.22
N SER A 22 -20.54 -9.58 13.04
CA SER A 22 -19.53 -10.62 12.79
C SER A 22 -18.09 -10.15 13.08
N TYR A 23 -17.44 -10.74 14.10
CA TYR A 23 -15.99 -10.75 14.29
C TYR A 23 -15.45 -12.17 14.08
N GLY A 24 -14.36 -12.31 13.33
CA GLY A 24 -13.56 -13.54 13.29
C GLY A 24 -12.44 -13.52 14.35
N PRO A 25 -12.13 -14.63 15.03
CA PRO A 25 -11.06 -14.71 16.02
C PRO A 25 -9.71 -15.05 15.34
N HIS A 26 -8.63 -14.49 15.88
CA HIS A 26 -7.20 -14.72 15.58
C HIS A 26 -6.56 -13.79 14.53
N GLY A 27 -5.48 -13.11 14.96
CA GLY A 27 -4.80 -12.03 14.25
C GLY A 27 -4.12 -12.45 12.93
N VAL A 28 -4.73 -12.08 11.82
CA VAL A 28 -4.14 -12.14 10.48
C VAL A 28 -4.10 -10.72 9.92
N SER A 29 -2.90 -10.24 9.56
CA SER A 29 -2.71 -8.97 8.83
C SER A 29 -3.54 -8.96 7.55
N ALA A 30 -4.17 -7.82 7.22
CA ALA A 30 -5.02 -7.66 6.03
C ALA A 30 -4.32 -8.04 4.70
N GLN A 31 -2.98 -8.04 4.68
CA GLN A 31 -2.17 -8.47 3.52
C GLN A 31 -2.25 -9.98 3.23
N ASN A 32 -2.61 -10.82 4.22
CA ASN A 32 -2.72 -12.28 4.08
C ASN A 32 -4.16 -12.80 4.18
N ALA A 33 -5.15 -11.90 4.20
CA ALA A 33 -6.55 -12.27 4.37
C ALA A 33 -7.03 -13.29 3.32
N GLY A 34 -6.59 -13.14 2.07
CA GLY A 34 -6.90 -14.09 0.99
C GLY A 34 -6.27 -15.48 1.18
N VAL A 35 -5.03 -15.53 1.65
CA VAL A 35 -4.30 -16.78 1.94
C VAL A 35 -4.98 -17.54 3.09
N SER A 36 -5.34 -16.82 4.16
CA SER A 36 -6.03 -17.42 5.31
C SER A 36 -7.46 -17.82 5.01
N ALA A 37 -8.18 -17.05 4.18
CA ALA A 37 -9.52 -17.41 3.72
C ALA A 37 -9.50 -18.70 2.89
N LEU A 38 -8.57 -18.82 1.94
CA LEU A 38 -8.40 -20.04 1.17
C LEU A 38 -8.00 -21.23 2.07
N ALA A 39 -7.05 -21.05 2.98
CA ALA A 39 -6.63 -22.12 3.89
C ALA A 39 -7.79 -22.64 4.75
N LYS A 40 -8.64 -21.73 5.26
CA LYS A 40 -9.85 -22.09 6.02
C LYS A 40 -10.86 -22.85 5.17
N ASP A 41 -11.09 -22.41 3.93
CA ASP A 41 -12.06 -23.06 3.04
C ASP A 41 -11.55 -24.42 2.53
N LEU A 42 -10.24 -24.59 2.35
CA LEU A 42 -9.62 -25.87 2.05
C LEU A 42 -9.79 -26.87 3.21
N LEU A 43 -9.62 -26.41 4.45
CA LEU A 43 -9.90 -27.22 5.65
C LEU A 43 -11.38 -27.58 5.77
N HIS A 44 -12.29 -26.64 5.48
CA HIS A 44 -13.72 -26.91 5.46
C HIS A 44 -14.09 -27.91 4.36
N PHE A 45 -13.51 -27.78 3.17
CA PHE A 45 -13.70 -28.70 2.06
C PHE A 45 -13.17 -30.10 2.37
N GLU A 46 -12.05 -30.23 3.09
CA GLU A 46 -11.56 -31.54 3.55
C GLU A 46 -12.58 -32.24 4.47
N ALA A 47 -13.23 -31.49 5.36
CA ALA A 47 -14.21 -32.04 6.30
C ALA A 47 -15.58 -32.35 5.66
N THR A 48 -16.00 -31.55 4.67
CA THR A 48 -17.40 -31.57 4.17
C THR A 48 -17.54 -31.92 2.69
N SER A 49 -16.45 -31.90 1.92
CA SER A 49 -16.45 -31.95 0.44
C SER A 49 -17.33 -30.87 -0.22
N GLN A 50 -17.66 -29.80 0.49
CA GLN A 50 -18.47 -28.68 -0.01
C GLN A 50 -17.61 -27.46 -0.32
N VAL A 51 -17.87 -26.85 -1.47
CA VAL A 51 -17.21 -25.61 -1.92
C VAL A 51 -17.94 -24.37 -1.38
N PRO A 52 -17.26 -23.22 -1.25
CA PRO A 52 -17.88 -21.98 -0.76
C PRO A 52 -19.08 -21.55 -1.61
N GLU A 53 -20.19 -21.18 -0.98
CA GLU A 53 -21.45 -20.84 -1.66
C GLU A 53 -21.33 -19.61 -2.59
N GLY A 54 -20.45 -18.67 -2.25
CA GLY A 54 -20.20 -17.47 -3.04
C GLY A 54 -19.37 -17.72 -4.31
N LEU A 55 -18.59 -18.81 -4.36
CA LEU A 55 -17.63 -19.06 -5.43
C LEU A 55 -18.29 -19.17 -6.80
N THR A 56 -19.49 -19.75 -6.86
CA THR A 56 -20.25 -19.94 -8.11
C THR A 56 -20.58 -18.60 -8.82
N LYS A 57 -20.57 -17.47 -8.12
CA LYS A 57 -20.79 -16.15 -8.74
C LYS A 57 -19.56 -15.61 -9.47
N HIS A 58 -18.39 -16.20 -9.22
CA HIS A 58 -17.11 -15.72 -9.75
C HIS A 58 -16.54 -16.62 -10.84
N VAL A 59 -17.11 -17.81 -11.05
CA VAL A 59 -16.52 -18.86 -11.89
C VAL A 59 -17.60 -19.42 -12.82
N VAL A 60 -17.21 -19.88 -14.01
CA VAL A 60 -18.13 -20.39 -15.05
C VAL A 60 -18.36 -21.90 -14.92
N SER A 61 -17.51 -22.60 -14.18
CA SER A 61 -17.60 -24.04 -13.93
C SER A 61 -18.76 -24.45 -13.02
N SER A 62 -19.35 -25.62 -13.29
CA SER A 62 -20.40 -26.22 -12.44
C SER A 62 -19.91 -26.56 -11.03
N LYS A 63 -20.78 -26.61 -10.01
CA LYS A 63 -20.42 -26.99 -8.64
C LYS A 63 -19.66 -28.33 -8.53
N LYS A 64 -19.94 -29.29 -9.40
CA LYS A 64 -19.23 -30.57 -9.47
C LYS A 64 -17.79 -30.41 -9.97
N ALA A 65 -17.60 -29.62 -11.04
CA ALA A 65 -16.26 -29.22 -11.47
C ALA A 65 -15.56 -28.42 -10.37
N GLN A 66 -16.34 -27.62 -9.63
CA GLN A 66 -15.82 -26.85 -8.51
C GLN A 66 -15.38 -27.70 -7.31
N ALA A 67 -15.91 -28.90 -7.10
CA ALA A 67 -15.38 -29.79 -6.08
C ALA A 67 -14.06 -30.44 -6.52
N ASN A 68 -13.93 -30.72 -7.82
CA ASN A 68 -12.78 -31.44 -8.37
C ASN A 68 -11.49 -30.62 -8.35
N TRP A 69 -11.54 -29.33 -8.74
CA TRP A 69 -10.38 -28.45 -8.65
C TRP A 69 -9.98 -28.11 -7.19
N TYR A 70 -10.91 -28.02 -6.22
CA TYR A 70 -10.61 -27.82 -4.79
C TYR A 70 -9.85 -29.01 -4.22
N ARG A 71 -10.22 -30.22 -4.62
CA ARG A 71 -9.47 -31.43 -4.25
C ARG A 71 -8.02 -31.40 -4.77
N LYS A 72 -7.81 -30.92 -5.99
CA LYS A 72 -6.46 -30.76 -6.57
C LYS A 72 -5.66 -29.68 -5.83
N ILE A 73 -6.27 -28.54 -5.52
CA ILE A 73 -5.63 -27.45 -4.76
C ILE A 73 -5.28 -27.92 -3.34
N LEU A 74 -6.18 -28.63 -2.65
CA LEU A 74 -5.92 -29.18 -1.32
C LEU A 74 -4.73 -30.14 -1.32
N GLN A 75 -4.63 -30.99 -2.34
CA GLN A 75 -3.49 -31.90 -2.49
C GLN A 75 -2.18 -31.13 -2.72
N ALA A 76 -2.15 -30.19 -3.66
CA ALA A 76 -0.99 -29.35 -3.94
C ALA A 76 -0.57 -28.51 -2.72
N TRP A 77 -1.53 -28.05 -1.92
CA TRP A 77 -1.30 -27.32 -0.67
C TRP A 77 -0.61 -28.17 0.39
N LYS A 78 -0.97 -29.45 0.52
CA LYS A 78 -0.34 -30.40 1.46
C LYS A 78 1.06 -30.82 1.03
N GLU A 79 1.30 -30.88 -0.28
CA GLU A 79 2.59 -31.27 -0.85
C GLU A 79 3.62 -30.12 -0.83
N ALA A 80 3.18 -28.86 -0.76
CA ALA A 80 4.04 -27.69 -0.66
C ALA A 80 4.84 -27.64 0.67
N LYS A 81 6.18 -27.70 0.57
CA LYS A 81 7.10 -27.59 1.72
C LYS A 81 8.10 -26.44 1.49
N PRO A 82 7.97 -25.29 2.18
CA PRO A 82 6.93 -24.93 3.15
C PRO A 82 5.57 -24.59 2.50
N PRO A 83 4.46 -24.58 3.27
CA PRO A 83 3.16 -24.12 2.78
C PRO A 83 3.25 -22.65 2.33
N PRO A 84 2.49 -22.23 1.30
CA PRO A 84 2.50 -20.86 0.83
C PRO A 84 2.04 -19.90 1.93
N LYS A 85 2.80 -18.83 2.16
CA LYS A 85 2.52 -17.83 3.22
C LYS A 85 2.13 -16.47 2.67
N THR A 86 2.41 -16.23 1.39
CA THR A 86 2.13 -14.97 0.70
C THR A 86 1.03 -15.13 -0.35
N PRO A 87 0.28 -14.06 -0.68
CA PRO A 87 -0.68 -14.07 -1.77
C PRO A 87 -0.06 -14.49 -3.12
N GLU A 88 1.18 -14.11 -3.38
CA GLU A 88 1.88 -14.39 -4.63
C GLU A 88 2.29 -15.86 -4.76
N GLU A 89 2.80 -16.47 -3.68
CA GLU A 89 3.03 -17.92 -3.63
C GLU A 89 1.74 -18.70 -3.79
N THR A 90 0.67 -18.24 -3.14
CA THR A 90 -0.64 -18.89 -3.20
C THR A 90 -1.23 -18.83 -4.61
N SER A 91 -1.19 -17.67 -5.28
CA SER A 91 -1.63 -17.55 -6.67
C SER A 91 -0.83 -18.45 -7.61
N ARG A 92 0.51 -18.50 -7.43
CA ARG A 92 1.37 -19.37 -8.25
C ARG A 92 1.01 -20.84 -8.08
N LEU A 93 0.76 -21.29 -6.86
CA LEU A 93 0.33 -22.66 -6.57
C LEU A 93 -1.00 -22.98 -7.28
N ILE A 94 -2.00 -22.09 -7.18
CA ILE A 94 -3.32 -22.29 -7.79
C ILE A 94 -3.19 -22.33 -9.32
N ILE A 95 -2.46 -21.38 -9.92
CA ILE A 95 -2.27 -21.31 -11.37
C ILE A 95 -1.54 -22.55 -11.89
N ALA A 96 -0.50 -23.01 -11.18
CA ALA A 96 0.22 -24.24 -11.56
C ALA A 96 -0.69 -25.47 -11.47
N THR A 97 -1.47 -25.57 -10.38
CA THR A 97 -2.39 -26.69 -10.15
C THR A 97 -3.52 -26.73 -11.18
N LEU A 98 -3.98 -25.56 -11.60
CA LEU A 98 -5.13 -25.41 -12.50
C LEU A 98 -4.76 -25.06 -13.94
N LYS A 99 -3.49 -25.23 -14.34
CA LYS A 99 -2.97 -24.86 -15.67
C LYS A 99 -3.81 -25.32 -16.88
N ASN A 100 -4.50 -26.46 -16.75
CA ASN A 100 -5.34 -27.05 -17.81
C ASN A 100 -6.85 -26.77 -17.65
N HIS A 101 -7.25 -25.85 -16.77
CA HIS A 101 -8.65 -25.44 -16.59
C HIS A 101 -8.93 -24.12 -17.31
N GLN A 102 -10.21 -23.74 -17.41
CA GLN A 102 -10.60 -22.52 -18.11
C GLN A 102 -9.99 -21.29 -17.43
N LYS A 103 -9.49 -20.35 -18.23
CA LYS A 103 -8.86 -19.11 -17.73
C LYS A 103 -9.80 -18.30 -16.83
N ALA A 104 -11.07 -18.18 -17.22
CA ALA A 104 -12.09 -17.46 -16.45
C ALA A 104 -12.34 -18.08 -15.07
N ASP A 105 -12.25 -19.41 -14.95
CA ASP A 105 -12.41 -20.11 -13.69
C ASP A 105 -11.24 -19.85 -12.74
N VAL A 106 -10.01 -19.86 -13.26
CA VAL A 106 -8.79 -19.59 -12.47
C VAL A 106 -8.76 -18.13 -12.02
N GLU A 107 -9.05 -17.19 -12.92
CA GLU A 107 -9.11 -15.76 -12.58
C GLU A 107 -10.25 -15.44 -11.61
N GLY A 108 -11.40 -16.09 -11.78
CA GLY A 108 -12.54 -16.00 -10.87
C GLY A 108 -12.25 -16.49 -9.46
N LEU A 109 -11.55 -17.63 -9.34
CA LEU A 109 -11.11 -18.17 -8.05
C LEU A 109 -10.10 -17.26 -7.35
N LEU A 110 -9.13 -16.72 -8.09
CA LEU A 110 -8.14 -15.78 -7.55
C LEU A 110 -8.83 -14.49 -7.08
N ALA A 111 -9.75 -13.94 -7.88
CA ALA A 111 -10.53 -12.76 -7.52
C ALA A 111 -11.43 -12.99 -6.30
N PHE A 112 -12.06 -14.17 -6.18
CA PHE A 112 -12.89 -14.54 -5.02
C PHE A 112 -12.11 -14.46 -3.70
N TYR A 113 -10.84 -14.84 -3.71
CA TYR A 113 -9.95 -14.76 -2.55
C TYR A 113 -9.12 -13.47 -2.47
N GLY A 114 -9.29 -12.52 -3.40
CA GLY A 114 -8.49 -11.30 -3.46
C GLY A 114 -7.00 -11.56 -3.72
N LEU A 115 -6.66 -12.64 -4.42
CA LEU A 115 -5.30 -13.05 -4.76
C LEU A 115 -4.84 -12.45 -6.10
N PRO A 116 -3.53 -12.18 -6.28
CA PRO A 116 -3.00 -11.57 -7.50
C PRO A 116 -3.27 -12.42 -8.74
N LEU A 117 -3.73 -11.78 -9.81
CA LEU A 117 -4.11 -12.41 -11.08
C LEU A 117 -2.88 -12.85 -11.91
N PRO A 118 -3.01 -13.80 -12.86
CA PRO A 118 -1.87 -14.36 -13.59
C PRO A 118 -1.05 -13.32 -14.36
N HIS A 119 -1.70 -12.29 -14.90
CA HIS A 119 -1.07 -11.19 -15.64
C HIS A 119 -0.32 -10.23 -14.71
N SER A 120 -0.72 -10.13 -13.44
CA SER A 120 0.04 -9.44 -12.38
C SER A 120 1.24 -10.27 -11.89
N LEU A 121 1.24 -11.60 -12.09
CA LEU A 121 2.33 -12.49 -11.69
C LEU A 121 3.42 -12.64 -12.76
N VAL A 122 3.09 -12.46 -14.05
CA VAL A 122 4.09 -12.48 -15.14
C VAL A 122 5.07 -11.30 -15.02
N GLU A 123 4.65 -10.17 -14.46
CA GLU A 123 5.54 -9.07 -14.06
C GLU A 123 6.49 -9.42 -12.90
N LEU A 124 6.30 -10.56 -12.21
CA LEU A 124 7.06 -10.98 -11.03
C LEU A 124 7.87 -12.28 -11.22
N SER A 125 7.76 -12.99 -12.36
CA SER A 125 8.45 -14.28 -12.60
C SER A 125 9.54 -14.22 -13.68
N THR A 126 9.85 -13.06 -14.23
CA THR A 126 11.05 -12.85 -15.07
C THR A 126 12.19 -12.31 -14.22
N GLY A 127 12.94 -13.24 -13.62
CA GLY A 127 14.24 -12.95 -13.00
C GLY A 127 14.17 -12.32 -11.61
N VAL A 128 15.20 -12.63 -10.83
CA VAL A 128 15.72 -11.91 -9.65
C VAL A 128 15.14 -10.49 -9.50
N PRO A 129 14.60 -10.08 -8.33
CA PRO A 129 14.05 -8.74 -8.19
C PRO A 129 15.13 -7.67 -8.34
N SER A 130 14.74 -6.67 -9.14
CA SER A 130 15.11 -5.26 -9.03
C SER A 130 16.59 -4.91 -9.20
N ALA A 131 17.01 -4.74 -10.45
CA ALA A 131 17.61 -3.43 -10.71
C ALA A 131 16.45 -2.44 -10.59
N HIS A 132 16.34 -1.77 -9.44
CA HIS A 132 15.56 -0.55 -9.42
C HIS A 132 16.04 0.35 -10.57
N PRO A 133 15.18 1.22 -11.14
CA PRO A 133 15.64 2.20 -12.12
C PRO A 133 16.95 2.86 -11.66
N ASP A 134 17.87 3.09 -12.59
CA ASP A 134 19.19 3.63 -12.27
C ASP A 134 19.08 4.85 -11.34
N GLY A 135 19.83 4.79 -10.23
CA GLY A 135 19.89 5.85 -9.22
C GLY A 135 18.89 5.73 -8.06
N VAL A 136 17.99 4.75 -8.05
CA VAL A 136 17.20 4.45 -6.83
C VAL A 136 18.12 3.91 -5.74
N LYS A 137 18.08 4.56 -4.57
CA LYS A 137 18.84 4.16 -3.39
C LYS A 137 18.14 3.07 -2.60
N TYR A 138 16.81 3.18 -2.48
CA TYR A 138 15.97 2.23 -1.76
C TYR A 138 14.49 2.46 -2.08
N GLU A 139 13.67 1.48 -1.73
CA GLU A 139 12.22 1.52 -1.83
C GLU A 139 11.58 1.66 -0.45
N LEU A 140 10.44 2.34 -0.38
CA LEU A 140 9.60 2.46 0.80
C LEU A 140 8.19 1.95 0.50
N HIS A 141 7.63 1.19 1.44
CA HIS A 141 6.21 0.87 1.49
C HIS A 141 5.55 1.65 2.63
N THR A 142 4.63 2.54 2.27
CA THR A 142 4.02 3.44 3.25
C THR A 142 2.78 2.84 3.89
N LEU A 143 2.47 3.33 5.09
CA LEU A 143 1.13 3.23 5.66
C LEU A 143 0.14 4.02 4.79
N PRO A 144 -1.17 3.75 4.92
CA PRO A 144 -2.20 4.51 4.21
C PRO A 144 -2.06 6.02 4.43
N VAL A 145 -2.11 6.79 3.35
CA VAL A 145 -1.85 8.23 3.41
C VAL A 145 -3.09 8.99 3.87
N ASP A 146 -2.92 9.88 4.86
CA ASP A 146 -3.92 10.87 5.25
C ASP A 146 -3.99 11.99 4.19
N ALA A 147 -5.20 12.39 3.79
CA ALA A 147 -5.41 13.48 2.86
C ALA A 147 -4.69 14.78 3.27
N LYS A 148 -4.60 15.07 4.58
CA LYS A 148 -3.90 16.24 5.14
C LYS A 148 -2.38 16.17 4.97
N ALA A 149 -1.84 15.00 4.64
CA ALA A 149 -0.41 14.80 4.47
C ALA A 149 0.10 15.29 3.09
N VAL A 150 -0.80 15.56 2.14
CA VAL A 150 -0.49 16.19 0.85
C VAL A 150 -0.33 17.70 1.06
N ALA A 151 0.90 18.20 0.87
CA ALA A 151 1.22 19.60 1.11
C ALA A 151 0.71 20.47 -0.04
N ASP A 152 1.05 20.09 -1.26
CA ASP A 152 0.78 20.77 -2.53
C ASP A 152 0.65 19.71 -3.66
N GLY A 153 0.72 20.12 -4.93
CA GLY A 153 0.57 19.21 -6.07
C GLY A 153 1.76 18.29 -6.35
N ASP A 154 2.86 18.38 -5.59
CA ASP A 154 4.07 17.61 -5.87
C ASP A 154 4.90 17.22 -4.63
N THR A 155 4.40 17.50 -3.43
CA THR A 155 5.02 17.19 -2.16
C THR A 155 4.02 16.51 -1.21
N ILE A 156 4.42 15.37 -0.66
CA ILE A 156 3.59 14.55 0.22
C ILE A 156 4.38 14.07 1.44
N THR A 157 3.74 14.08 2.60
CA THR A 157 4.27 13.44 3.81
C THR A 157 3.71 12.03 3.91
N VAL A 158 4.59 11.05 4.06
CA VAL A 158 4.22 9.64 4.22
C VAL A 158 4.82 9.10 5.51
N TYR A 159 4.28 7.97 5.98
CA TYR A 159 4.75 7.30 7.17
C TYR A 159 5.06 5.85 6.85
N VAL A 160 6.20 5.37 7.33
CA VAL A 160 6.65 3.98 7.16
C VAL A 160 6.69 3.33 8.53
N SER A 161 6.12 2.14 8.66
CA SER A 161 6.09 1.41 9.93
C SER A 161 7.52 1.18 10.44
N THR A 162 7.73 1.36 11.73
CA THR A 162 9.01 0.98 12.37
C THR A 162 9.24 -0.53 12.41
N ALA A 163 8.21 -1.33 12.12
CA ALA A 163 8.36 -2.77 11.92
C ALA A 163 8.95 -3.13 10.55
N ASP A 164 9.03 -2.16 9.62
CA ASP A 164 9.77 -2.36 8.37
C ASP A 164 11.24 -2.68 8.69
N PRO A 165 11.83 -3.75 8.11
CA PRO A 165 13.21 -4.15 8.38
C PRO A 165 14.22 -3.01 8.26
N ARG A 166 14.02 -2.11 7.29
CA ARG A 166 14.89 -0.96 7.05
C ARG A 166 14.83 0.06 8.18
N GLU A 167 13.63 0.29 8.73
CA GLU A 167 13.44 1.28 9.78
C GLU A 167 13.78 0.71 11.17
N SER A 168 13.48 -0.56 11.41
CA SER A 168 13.55 -1.21 12.73
C SER A 168 14.91 -1.08 13.42
N SER A 169 16.00 -1.13 12.65
CA SER A 169 17.38 -1.00 13.16
C SER A 169 17.80 0.44 13.48
N SER A 170 17.06 1.44 12.99
CA SER A 170 17.42 2.86 13.07
C SER A 170 16.59 3.67 14.07
N VAL A 171 15.59 3.05 14.70
CA VAL A 171 14.70 3.74 15.63
C VAL A 171 15.41 4.01 16.96
N PRO A 172 15.47 5.26 17.44
CA PRO A 172 16.06 5.55 18.73
C PRO A 172 15.30 4.88 19.89
N LYS A 173 16.05 4.36 20.88
CA LYS A 173 15.46 3.72 22.07
C LYS A 173 14.45 4.62 22.78
N GLU A 174 14.75 5.92 22.87
CA GLU A 174 13.88 6.91 23.49
C GLU A 174 12.51 7.01 22.82
N VAL A 175 12.46 6.90 21.48
CA VAL A 175 11.20 6.92 20.72
C VAL A 175 10.37 5.67 21.04
N HIS A 176 11.00 4.49 21.07
CA HIS A 176 10.32 3.26 21.45
C HIS A 176 9.77 3.34 22.89
N THR A 177 10.59 3.78 23.83
CA THR A 177 10.16 3.95 25.23
C THR A 177 9.03 4.96 25.34
N ALA A 178 9.11 6.09 24.65
CA ALA A 178 8.07 7.11 24.65
C ALA A 178 6.75 6.59 24.07
N ALA A 179 6.80 5.78 22.99
CA ALA A 179 5.61 5.17 22.40
C ALA A 179 4.91 4.19 23.37
N ILE A 180 5.68 3.33 24.04
CA ILE A 180 5.16 2.39 25.04
C ILE A 180 4.55 3.16 26.23
N GLN A 181 5.26 4.14 26.76
CA GLN A 181 4.78 4.97 27.87
C GLN A 181 3.54 5.76 27.51
N ARG A 182 3.44 6.25 26.26
CA ARG A 182 2.25 6.96 25.76
C ARG A 182 1.04 6.04 25.75
N SER A 183 1.19 4.82 25.23
CA SER A 183 0.12 3.82 25.21
C SER A 183 -0.38 3.52 26.62
N LYS A 184 0.54 3.30 27.57
CA LYS A 184 0.21 3.13 28.99
C LYS A 184 -0.53 4.33 29.60
N ALA A 185 -0.04 5.55 29.36
CA ALA A 185 -0.70 6.76 29.85
C ALA A 185 -2.13 6.92 29.30
N ARG A 186 -2.37 6.57 28.03
CA ARG A 186 -3.74 6.56 27.46
C ARG A 186 -4.63 5.53 28.13
N ALA A 187 -4.13 4.32 28.40
CA ALA A 187 -4.87 3.28 29.12
C ALA A 187 -5.25 3.71 30.54
N GLU A 188 -4.39 4.49 31.20
CA GLU A 188 -4.61 5.09 32.52
C GLU A 188 -5.45 6.39 32.47
N ARG A 189 -5.89 6.82 31.27
CA ARG A 189 -6.60 8.09 31.01
C ARG A 189 -5.81 9.36 31.40
N ASP A 190 -4.49 9.27 31.49
CA ASP A 190 -3.58 10.40 31.65
C ASP A 190 -3.24 11.00 30.27
N TYR A 191 -4.20 11.75 29.73
CA TYR A 191 -4.06 12.40 28.42
C TYR A 191 -2.95 13.48 28.38
N PRO A 192 -2.76 14.34 29.40
CA PRO A 192 -1.67 15.33 29.38
C PRO A 192 -0.28 14.69 29.22
N LYS A 193 -0.02 13.59 29.93
CA LYS A 193 1.24 12.84 29.79
C LYS A 193 1.33 12.17 28.43
N ALA A 194 0.26 11.56 27.94
CA ALA A 194 0.22 10.94 26.62
C ALA A 194 0.53 11.95 25.50
N ASP A 195 -0.02 13.17 25.59
CA ASP A 195 0.19 14.23 24.60
C ASP A 195 1.62 14.79 24.67
N ALA A 196 2.17 14.97 25.87
CA ALA A 196 3.58 15.35 26.05
C ALA A 196 4.53 14.31 25.44
N LEU A 197 4.27 13.02 25.64
CA LEU A 197 5.03 11.93 25.02
C LEU A 197 4.84 11.89 23.50
N HIS A 198 3.62 12.12 23.02
CA HIS A 198 3.35 12.21 21.58
C HIS A 198 4.15 13.34 20.91
N LYS A 199 4.24 14.50 21.57
CA LYS A 199 5.06 15.62 21.10
C LYS A 199 6.53 15.23 20.98
N LYS A 200 7.10 14.57 22.00
CA LYS A 200 8.49 14.07 21.94
C LYS A 200 8.74 13.11 20.77
N ILE A 201 7.78 12.24 20.47
CA ILE A 201 7.84 11.33 19.32
C ILE A 201 7.85 12.12 17.99
N ILE A 202 6.96 13.13 17.86
CA ILE A 202 6.88 14.01 16.68
C ILE A 202 8.17 14.79 16.47
N ASP A 203 8.75 15.34 17.55
CA ASP A 203 9.98 16.14 17.49
C ASP A 203 11.17 15.33 16.95
N GLN A 204 11.12 14.00 17.04
CA GLN A 204 12.12 13.09 16.46
C GLN A 204 11.76 12.58 15.05
N ASN A 205 10.77 13.18 14.38
CA ASN A 205 10.24 12.74 13.09
C ASN A 205 9.57 11.35 13.11
N TYR A 206 8.98 10.95 14.23
CA TYR A 206 8.15 9.77 14.32
C TYR A 206 6.70 10.15 14.63
N ARG A 207 5.78 9.21 14.48
CA ARG A 207 4.39 9.38 14.89
C ARG A 207 3.79 8.05 15.26
N VAL A 208 2.92 8.06 16.28
CA VAL A 208 2.03 6.93 16.56
C VAL A 208 0.75 7.15 15.76
N ILE A 209 0.44 6.23 14.86
CA ILE A 209 -0.69 6.30 13.94
C ILE A 209 -1.69 5.20 14.31
N PRO A 210 -2.95 5.54 14.63
CA PRO A 210 -3.98 4.55 14.82
C PRO A 210 -4.35 3.92 13.47
N ILE A 211 -4.26 2.60 13.37
CA ILE A 211 -4.67 1.82 12.21
C ILE A 211 -5.63 0.74 12.70
N GLN A 212 -6.90 0.87 12.34
CA GLN A 212 -7.97 0.00 12.82
C GLN A 212 -8.02 -0.01 14.36
N ASN A 213 -7.63 -1.13 14.99
CA ASN A 213 -7.63 -1.33 16.43
C ASN A 213 -6.24 -1.31 17.06
N ASP A 214 -5.20 -0.95 16.28
CA ASP A 214 -3.81 -0.94 16.73
C ASP A 214 -3.18 0.46 16.59
N GLU A 215 -2.10 0.71 17.32
CA GLU A 215 -1.29 1.92 17.26
C GLU A 215 0.09 1.58 16.68
N VAL A 216 0.35 2.02 15.45
CA VAL A 216 1.63 1.77 14.77
C VAL A 216 2.57 2.95 15.00
N LEU A 217 3.75 2.68 15.58
CA LEU A 217 4.84 3.64 15.56
C LEU A 217 5.47 3.67 14.16
N ALA A 218 5.51 4.85 13.57
CA ALA A 218 5.95 5.04 12.20
C ALA A 218 6.91 6.22 12.06
N LYS A 219 7.88 6.12 11.14
CA LYS A 219 8.80 7.20 10.80
C LYS A 219 8.22 8.07 9.70
N LYS A 220 8.38 9.39 9.86
CA LYS A 220 7.90 10.41 8.93
C LYS A 220 8.89 10.60 7.79
N TYR A 221 8.37 10.64 6.57
CA TYR A 221 9.11 10.94 5.36
C TYR A 221 8.41 12.07 4.60
N ARG A 222 9.13 13.14 4.27
CA ARG A 222 8.63 14.19 3.36
C ARG A 222 9.15 13.90 1.96
N ILE A 223 8.27 13.54 1.04
CA ILE A 223 8.62 13.14 -0.33
C ILE A 223 8.27 14.27 -1.29
N ARG A 224 9.23 14.65 -2.14
CA ARG A 224 9.04 15.48 -3.33
C ARG A 224 8.97 14.56 -4.55
N LEU A 225 7.90 14.65 -5.33
CA LEU A 225 7.72 13.87 -6.55
C LEU A 225 8.82 14.25 -7.55
N ARG A 226 9.66 13.28 -7.92
CA ARG A 226 10.80 13.48 -8.81
C ARG A 226 10.33 13.91 -10.21
N GLY A 227 11.03 14.89 -10.79
CA GLY A 227 10.89 15.27 -12.20
C GLY A 227 9.69 16.12 -12.55
N ILE A 228 8.82 16.47 -11.59
CA ILE A 228 7.69 17.36 -11.84
C ILE A 228 7.73 18.58 -10.91
N ASP A 229 7.14 19.69 -11.31
CA ASP A 229 6.93 20.89 -10.47
C ASP A 229 5.48 21.36 -10.64
N ALA A 230 4.69 21.27 -9.58
CA ALA A 230 3.28 21.68 -9.58
C ALA A 230 3.17 23.18 -9.26
N PRO A 231 2.08 23.85 -9.69
CA PRO A 231 1.85 25.23 -9.28
C PRO A 231 1.75 25.35 -7.78
N GLU A 232 2.34 26.42 -7.27
CA GLU A 232 2.26 26.78 -5.86
C GLU A 232 0.80 27.03 -5.46
N SER A 233 0.45 26.86 -4.18
CA SER A 233 -0.95 26.95 -3.73
C SER A 233 -1.64 28.29 -4.05
N ALA A 234 -0.85 29.35 -4.23
CA ALA A 234 -1.32 30.69 -4.59
C ALA A 234 -1.30 30.97 -6.10
N MET A 235 -0.80 30.04 -6.92
CA MET A 235 -0.84 30.11 -8.37
C MET A 235 -2.15 29.52 -8.90
N PRO A 236 -2.61 29.93 -10.10
CA PRO A 236 -3.65 29.22 -10.82
C PRO A 236 -3.35 27.71 -10.90
N PHE A 237 -4.37 26.88 -10.72
CA PHE A 237 -4.28 25.41 -10.68
C PHE A 237 -3.52 24.81 -9.48
N GLY A 238 -2.97 25.60 -8.55
CA GLY A 238 -2.27 25.05 -7.38
C GLY A 238 -3.17 24.24 -6.45
N LYS A 239 -4.41 24.69 -6.24
CA LYS A 239 -5.41 23.94 -5.46
C LYS A 239 -5.83 22.67 -6.17
N GLN A 240 -6.12 22.74 -7.47
CA GLN A 240 -6.52 21.59 -8.28
C GLN A 240 -5.42 20.53 -8.35
N ALA A 241 -4.15 20.94 -8.46
CA ALA A 241 -3.03 20.02 -8.44
C ALA A 241 -2.92 19.28 -7.10
N LYS A 242 -3.06 20.01 -5.98
CA LYS A 242 -3.10 19.42 -4.64
C LYS A 242 -4.27 18.44 -4.49
N GLU A 243 -5.47 18.84 -4.91
CA GLU A 243 -6.68 18.03 -4.82
C GLU A 243 -6.56 16.74 -5.64
N GLU A 244 -6.01 16.81 -6.86
CA GLU A 244 -5.77 15.63 -7.69
C GLU A 244 -4.79 14.67 -7.04
N LEU A 245 -3.64 15.16 -6.56
CA LEU A 245 -2.67 14.32 -5.87
C LEU A 245 -3.29 13.69 -4.61
N THR A 246 -4.09 14.46 -3.87
CA THR A 246 -4.84 13.98 -2.70
C THR A 246 -5.80 12.86 -3.07
N ASN A 247 -6.63 13.04 -4.10
CA ASN A 247 -7.57 12.02 -4.58
C ASN A 247 -6.87 10.75 -5.05
N LEU A 248 -5.68 10.89 -5.64
CA LEU A 248 -4.90 9.77 -6.10
C LEU A 248 -4.41 8.90 -4.93
N VAL A 249 -3.90 9.51 -3.85
CA VAL A 249 -3.15 8.82 -2.79
C VAL A 249 -3.90 8.61 -1.49
N GLN A 250 -4.93 9.40 -1.19
CA GLN A 250 -5.61 9.36 0.11
C GLN A 250 -6.20 7.97 0.41
N GLY A 251 -6.00 7.52 1.65
CA GLY A 251 -6.45 6.21 2.13
C GLY A 251 -5.69 5.02 1.55
N LYS A 252 -4.66 5.24 0.72
CA LYS A 252 -3.91 4.17 0.04
C LYS A 252 -2.47 4.12 0.51
N SER A 253 -1.90 2.91 0.51
CA SER A 253 -0.48 2.69 0.73
C SER A 253 0.29 2.98 -0.56
N LEU A 254 1.47 3.58 -0.45
CA LEU A 254 2.29 3.96 -1.58
C LEU A 254 3.55 3.10 -1.62
N ARG A 255 4.00 2.82 -2.84
CA ARG A 255 5.36 2.37 -3.12
C ARG A 255 6.17 3.56 -3.59
N VAL A 256 7.22 3.92 -2.87
CA VAL A 256 8.05 5.09 -3.18
C VAL A 256 9.47 4.63 -3.49
N LEU A 257 9.93 4.90 -4.71
CA LEU A 257 11.32 4.68 -5.10
C LEU A 257 12.12 5.95 -4.80
N VAL A 258 13.03 5.89 -3.83
CA VAL A 258 13.76 7.08 -3.35
C VAL A 258 15.14 7.14 -3.99
N TYR A 259 15.47 8.30 -4.56
CA TYR A 259 16.73 8.55 -5.28
C TYR A 259 17.72 9.37 -4.44
N GLY A 260 17.24 10.12 -3.45
CA GLY A 260 18.07 10.94 -2.60
C GLY A 260 17.27 11.96 -1.81
N GLU A 261 17.96 12.99 -1.33
CA GLU A 261 17.39 14.09 -0.57
C GLU A 261 17.77 15.41 -1.22
N ASP A 262 16.85 16.36 -1.22
CA ASP A 262 17.10 17.72 -1.69
C ASP A 262 17.63 18.61 -0.55
N ARG A 263 18.03 19.84 -0.91
CA ARG A 263 18.53 20.86 0.06
C ARG A 263 17.52 21.28 1.13
N TYR A 264 16.25 20.89 1.00
CA TYR A 264 15.18 21.18 1.95
C TYR A 264 14.85 19.96 2.83
N SER A 265 15.73 18.95 2.83
CA SER A 265 15.56 17.69 3.55
C SER A 265 14.27 16.95 3.16
N ARG A 266 13.84 17.09 1.90
CA ARG A 266 12.79 16.25 1.32
C ARG A 266 13.44 15.14 0.53
N TYR A 267 12.94 13.94 0.69
CA TYR A 267 13.33 12.81 -0.13
C TYR A 267 12.75 12.97 -1.54
N VAL A 268 13.57 12.80 -2.55
CA VAL A 268 13.15 12.90 -3.96
C VAL A 268 12.83 11.50 -4.45
N GLY A 269 11.60 11.27 -4.91
CA GLY A 269 11.13 9.93 -5.24
C GLY A 269 10.07 9.82 -6.32
N ASP A 270 10.03 8.65 -6.94
CA ASP A 270 8.94 8.21 -7.82
C ASP A 270 7.86 7.54 -6.97
N ILE A 271 6.59 7.93 -7.14
CA ILE A 271 5.48 7.46 -6.30
C ILE A 271 4.53 6.61 -7.12
N TYR A 272 4.31 5.39 -6.66
CA TYR A 272 3.32 4.47 -7.20
C TYR A 272 2.21 4.22 -6.18
N CYS A 273 0.98 4.31 -6.65
CA CYS A 273 -0.22 4.03 -5.86
C CYS A 273 -1.02 2.93 -6.57
N ASN A 274 -1.07 1.72 -6.01
CA ASN A 274 -1.71 0.56 -6.64
C ASN A 274 -1.25 0.35 -8.11
N GLY A 275 0.06 0.46 -8.36
CA GLY A 275 0.65 0.34 -9.70
C GLY A 275 0.56 1.61 -10.57
N ILE A 276 -0.27 2.60 -10.20
CA ILE A 276 -0.39 3.86 -10.94
C ILE A 276 0.75 4.80 -10.58
N PHE A 277 1.46 5.30 -11.58
CA PHE A 277 2.54 6.27 -11.39
C PHE A 277 1.98 7.69 -11.21
N ALA A 278 2.22 8.30 -10.05
CA ALA A 278 1.59 9.57 -9.70
C ALA A 278 2.02 10.73 -10.61
N GLN A 279 3.31 10.83 -10.93
CA GLN A 279 3.82 11.85 -11.83
C GLN A 279 3.20 11.81 -13.22
N GLU A 280 2.93 10.61 -13.76
CA GLU A 280 2.25 10.43 -15.04
C GLU A 280 0.85 11.06 -15.00
N VAL A 281 0.07 10.75 -13.98
CA VAL A 281 -1.29 11.29 -13.81
C VAL A 281 -1.25 12.81 -13.73
N MET A 282 -0.36 13.36 -12.91
CA MET A 282 -0.23 14.82 -12.71
C MET A 282 0.14 15.53 -14.02
N LEU A 283 1.07 14.98 -14.80
CA LEU A 283 1.48 15.58 -16.09
C LEU A 283 0.39 15.43 -17.15
N LYS A 284 -0.23 14.25 -17.30
CA LYS A 284 -1.28 13.99 -18.30
C LYS A 284 -2.54 14.82 -18.05
N LYS A 285 -2.86 15.13 -16.79
CA LYS A 285 -3.96 16.04 -16.43
C LYS A 285 -3.60 17.52 -16.58
N GLY A 286 -2.35 17.84 -16.93
CA GLY A 286 -1.86 19.20 -16.98
C GLY A 286 -1.98 19.87 -15.62
N LEU A 287 -1.48 19.24 -14.56
CA LEU A 287 -1.47 19.77 -13.20
C LEU A 287 -0.06 19.90 -12.61
N ALA A 288 0.95 19.55 -13.40
CA ALA A 288 2.36 19.82 -13.11
C ALA A 288 3.12 20.10 -14.41
N TRP A 289 4.28 20.71 -14.26
CA TRP A 289 5.29 20.92 -15.31
C TRP A 289 6.34 19.81 -15.22
N HIS A 290 6.89 19.36 -16.35
CA HIS A 290 8.10 18.55 -16.36
C HIS A 290 9.29 19.43 -15.98
N TYR A 291 10.01 19.06 -14.93
CA TYR A 291 11.14 19.84 -14.45
C TYR A 291 12.44 19.40 -15.12
N ALA A 292 12.60 19.77 -16.40
CA ALA A 292 13.68 19.31 -17.28
C ALA A 292 15.12 19.57 -16.78
N ALA A 293 15.28 20.54 -15.86
CA ALA A 293 16.57 20.83 -15.22
C ALA A 293 17.05 19.68 -14.31
N TYR A 294 16.14 18.91 -13.72
CA TYR A 294 16.43 17.86 -12.74
C TYR A 294 16.11 16.45 -13.23
N ASP A 295 15.25 16.33 -14.24
CA ASP A 295 14.86 15.06 -14.82
C ASP A 295 14.80 15.18 -16.34
N ARG A 296 15.37 14.22 -17.06
CA ARG A 296 15.46 14.25 -18.53
C ARG A 296 14.75 13.07 -19.17
N ARG A 297 13.91 12.36 -18.42
CA ARG A 297 13.11 11.24 -18.91
C ARG A 297 12.19 11.71 -20.04
N ALA A 298 12.27 11.02 -21.17
CA ALA A 298 11.49 11.37 -22.35
C ALA A 298 9.98 11.17 -22.10
N GLU A 299 9.61 10.23 -21.24
CA GLU A 299 8.21 9.93 -20.90
C GLU A 299 7.51 11.14 -20.27
N LEU A 300 8.17 11.81 -19.32
CA LEU A 300 7.60 12.99 -18.64
C LEU A 300 7.39 14.15 -19.62
N ALA A 301 8.37 14.39 -20.49
CA ALA A 301 8.25 15.39 -21.55
C ALA A 301 7.10 15.08 -22.53
N ASN A 302 6.93 13.80 -22.89
CA ASN A 302 5.85 13.37 -23.77
C ASN A 302 4.47 13.56 -23.14
N TRP A 303 4.29 13.21 -21.86
CA TRP A 303 3.01 13.40 -21.16
C TRP A 303 2.64 14.88 -21.03
N GLU A 304 3.61 15.74 -20.72
CA GLU A 304 3.36 17.18 -20.72
C GLU A 304 2.98 17.70 -22.11
N LYS A 305 3.71 17.27 -23.15
CA LYS A 305 3.43 17.65 -24.54
C LYS A 305 2.02 17.24 -24.97
N GLU A 306 1.58 16.03 -24.60
CA GLU A 306 0.21 15.58 -24.84
C GLU A 306 -0.83 16.44 -24.11
N ALA A 307 -0.58 16.78 -22.85
CA ALA A 307 -1.47 17.63 -22.06
C ALA A 307 -1.57 19.05 -22.65
N ARG A 308 -0.45 19.62 -23.10
CA ARG A 308 -0.39 20.90 -23.81
C ARG A 308 -1.21 20.88 -25.10
N ALA A 309 -1.02 19.85 -25.92
CA ALA A 309 -1.75 19.69 -27.18
C ALA A 309 -3.27 19.60 -26.96
N LYS A 310 -3.69 18.94 -25.88
CA LYS A 310 -5.10 18.80 -25.48
C LYS A 310 -5.66 20.02 -24.72
N ARG A 311 -4.82 21.01 -24.39
CA ARG A 311 -5.18 22.19 -23.57
C ARG A 311 -5.88 21.83 -22.26
N VAL A 312 -5.41 20.78 -21.59
CA VAL A 312 -5.97 20.34 -20.30
C VAL A 312 -5.27 21.01 -19.11
N GLY A 313 -6.02 21.24 -18.03
CA GLY A 313 -5.49 21.83 -16.80
C GLY A 313 -4.84 23.20 -17.04
N LEU A 314 -3.58 23.37 -16.61
CA LEU A 314 -2.80 24.60 -16.76
C LEU A 314 -2.82 25.12 -18.20
N TRP A 315 -2.79 24.19 -19.16
CA TRP A 315 -2.64 24.46 -20.58
C TRP A 315 -3.92 24.98 -21.25
N ALA A 316 -5.04 25.04 -20.52
CA ALA A 316 -6.22 25.76 -20.96
C ALA A 316 -5.96 27.29 -21.02
N SER A 317 -5.04 27.79 -20.18
CA SER A 317 -4.57 29.17 -20.23
C SER A 317 -3.48 29.34 -21.28
N LYS A 318 -3.53 30.45 -22.03
CA LYS A 318 -2.45 30.83 -22.97
C LYS A 318 -1.17 31.26 -22.26
N ASN A 319 -1.28 31.74 -21.01
CA ASN A 319 -0.18 32.31 -20.24
C ASN A 319 0.04 31.48 -18.96
N ALA A 320 0.16 30.16 -19.09
CA ALA A 320 0.53 29.30 -17.97
C ALA A 320 1.96 29.66 -17.51
N GLU A 321 2.10 30.08 -16.25
CA GLU A 321 3.38 30.46 -15.66
C GLU A 321 4.06 29.25 -15.01
N GLU A 322 5.38 29.14 -15.20
CA GLU A 322 6.21 28.11 -14.59
C GLU A 322 6.38 28.36 -13.09
N PRO A 323 6.25 27.35 -12.20
CA PRO A 323 6.33 27.58 -10.76
C PRO A 323 7.71 28.05 -10.29
N TRP A 324 8.80 27.65 -10.97
CA TRP A 324 10.14 28.16 -10.67
C TRP A 324 10.31 29.63 -11.06
N GLU A 325 9.75 30.09 -12.19
CA GLU A 325 9.76 31.50 -12.59
C GLU A 325 8.89 32.34 -11.64
N TRP A 326 7.69 31.86 -11.27
CA TRP A 326 6.84 32.55 -10.28
C TRP A 326 7.56 32.75 -8.94
N ARG A 327 8.28 31.72 -8.47
CA ARG A 327 9.11 31.79 -7.25
C ARG A 327 10.29 32.74 -7.40
N LYS A 328 10.86 32.89 -8.60
CA LYS A 328 11.95 33.82 -8.88
C LYS A 328 11.44 35.27 -8.86
N ASN A 329 10.38 35.54 -9.61
CA ASN A 329 9.71 36.85 -9.69
C ASN A 329 9.32 37.38 -8.29
N LYS A 330 8.79 36.51 -7.41
CA LYS A 330 8.46 36.89 -6.02
C LYS A 330 9.65 37.18 -5.11
N ARG A 331 10.84 36.65 -5.42
CA ARG A 331 12.07 36.92 -4.67
C ARG A 331 12.73 38.22 -5.10
N GLU A 332 12.64 38.54 -6.39
CA GLU A 332 13.22 39.76 -6.98
C GLU A 332 12.33 41.00 -6.78
N GLY A 333 11.00 40.82 -6.63
CA GLY A 333 10.06 41.91 -6.33
C GLY A 333 9.87 42.24 -4.85
N ARG A 334 10.77 41.79 -3.97
CA ARG A 334 10.79 42.07 -2.52
C ARG A 334 12.00 42.90 -2.15
#